data_AF-A0A928LCF0-F1
#
_entry.id   AF-A0A928LCF0-F1
#
_cell.length_a   1.000
_cell.length_b   1.000
_cell.length_c   1.000
_cell.angle_alpha   90.00
_cell.angle_beta   90.00
_cell.angle_gamma   90.00
#
_symmetry.space_group_name_H-M   'P 1'
#
loop_
_entity.id
_entity.type
_entity.pdbx_description
1 polymer ?
#
loop_
_entity_poly.entity_id
_entity_poly.type
_entity_poly.pdbx_seq_one_letter_code
_entity_poly.pdbx_strand_id
1 'polypeptide(L)'
;MKKITFNALLNHKAHNYKPMQIEVEKVIPLYGKRFEQMRDHPLDDCPEIIENRELMYMEGNIAHCLLFLDANGSDGILVEAEGFGYARKSQFIPNARAIIEANDITAGERQLHAELKGMVDRIAELAHTGQKHFIFEDMLGDEDLRVLMIRTVAEMLDRREDLAEVRDHYLGITGQADFTVTAKPAQEMKLYCPLEIQAEPQIYETDWDAPYEDDLEVIPSSCACGCEDEINEAIEKYSEPEEKHRGLMVYYDANSPVNEKVVSAFPSVEVRNGELVGVLTCRLTEPLTDSEMKEFQDWWSGQASDGFGESIEQKEIKTEAFGTIYVSFWNPSDSWQIETEMTDTADIEEEESLDMGGISM
;
A
#
# COMPACT_ATOMS: atom_id res chain seq x y z
N MET A 1 -35.58 -20.49 -15.46
CA MET A 1 -34.20 -19.99 -15.61
C MET A 1 -34.10 -18.65 -14.91
N LYS A 2 -33.05 -18.41 -14.11
CA LYS A 2 -32.70 -17.06 -13.66
C LYS A 2 -32.28 -16.25 -14.89
N LYS A 3 -32.82 -15.04 -15.02
CA LYS A 3 -32.34 -14.09 -16.03
C LYS A 3 -30.96 -13.60 -15.61
N ILE A 4 -30.05 -13.46 -16.58
CA ILE A 4 -28.74 -12.85 -16.38
C ILE A 4 -28.82 -11.43 -16.95
N THR A 5 -28.35 -10.45 -16.19
CA THR A 5 -28.34 -9.03 -16.55
C THR A 5 -26.91 -8.54 -16.48
N PHE A 6 -26.44 -7.84 -17.51
CA PHE A 6 -25.15 -7.15 -17.55
C PHE A 6 -25.24 -5.96 -18.51
N ASN A 7 -24.37 -4.98 -18.33
CA ASN A 7 -24.29 -3.81 -19.20
C ASN A 7 -23.29 -4.06 -20.33
N ALA A 8 -23.59 -3.60 -21.54
CA ALA A 8 -22.68 -3.68 -22.69
C ALA A 8 -22.97 -2.56 -23.69
N LEU A 9 -21.92 -2.07 -24.37
CA LEU A 9 -22.07 -1.14 -25.48
C LEU A 9 -22.67 -1.88 -26.70
N LEU A 10 -23.73 -1.31 -27.27
CA LEU A 10 -24.43 -1.82 -28.44
C LEU A 10 -24.36 -0.79 -29.57
N ASN A 11 -23.22 -0.78 -30.26
CA ASN A 11 -22.96 0.14 -31.38
C ASN A 11 -23.46 -0.43 -32.72
N HIS A 12 -23.50 0.43 -33.75
CA HIS A 12 -23.81 0.01 -35.11
C HIS A 12 -22.89 -1.12 -35.58
N LYS A 13 -23.47 -2.17 -36.17
CA LYS A 13 -22.78 -3.40 -36.55
C LYS A 13 -21.63 -3.11 -37.54
N ALA A 14 -20.43 -3.59 -37.21
CA ALA A 14 -19.33 -3.64 -38.17
C ALA A 14 -19.67 -4.55 -39.35
N HIS A 15 -19.11 -4.25 -40.52
CA HIS A 15 -19.33 -5.04 -41.74
C HIS A 15 -18.83 -6.50 -41.62
N ASN A 16 -17.87 -6.79 -40.75
CA ASN A 16 -17.45 -8.11 -40.29
C ASN A 16 -16.73 -8.02 -38.92
N TYR A 17 -16.50 -9.16 -38.27
CA TYR A 17 -15.72 -9.29 -37.03
C TYR A 17 -14.47 -10.14 -37.30
N LYS A 18 -13.48 -9.57 -37.98
CA LYS A 18 -12.17 -10.23 -38.10
C LYS A 18 -11.36 -9.94 -36.83
N PRO A 19 -10.98 -10.97 -36.06
CA PRO A 19 -10.16 -10.76 -34.88
C PRO A 19 -8.73 -10.36 -35.28
N MET A 20 -8.18 -9.40 -34.54
CA MET A 20 -6.74 -9.12 -34.53
C MET A 20 -6.12 -9.81 -33.32
N GLN A 21 -4.84 -10.16 -33.44
CA GLN A 21 -4.07 -10.52 -32.25
C GLN A 21 -3.78 -9.22 -31.50
N ILE A 22 -4.05 -9.20 -30.20
CA ILE A 22 -3.81 -8.03 -29.35
C ILE A 22 -2.65 -8.37 -28.43
N GLU A 23 -1.66 -7.50 -28.40
CA GLU A 23 -0.57 -7.52 -27.42
C GLU A 23 -0.70 -6.25 -26.57
N VAL A 24 -0.93 -6.44 -25.28
CA VAL A 24 -1.04 -5.33 -24.33
C VAL A 24 0.37 -5.02 -23.85
N GLU A 25 0.91 -3.90 -24.31
CA GLU A 25 2.26 -3.46 -23.95
C GLU A 25 2.33 -2.92 -22.53
N LYS A 26 1.23 -2.34 -22.05
CA LYS A 26 1.13 -1.80 -20.70
C LYS A 26 -0.33 -1.73 -20.25
N VAL A 27 -0.56 -2.10 -19.00
CA VAL A 27 -1.82 -1.84 -18.30
C VAL A 27 -1.67 -0.53 -17.53
N ILE A 28 -2.61 0.39 -17.70
CA ILE A 28 -2.60 1.69 -17.02
C ILE A 28 -3.86 1.80 -16.17
N PRO A 29 -3.76 1.78 -14.84
CA PRO A 29 -4.92 2.00 -13.97
C PRO A 29 -5.37 3.46 -14.07
N LEU A 30 -6.66 3.68 -14.29
CA LEU A 30 -7.30 5.00 -14.19
C LEU A 30 -8.31 4.98 -13.05
N TYR A 31 -8.27 6.02 -12.23
CA TYR A 31 -9.08 6.11 -11.00
C TYR A 31 -10.28 7.03 -11.19
N GLY A 32 -11.45 6.58 -10.71
CA GLY A 32 -12.69 7.36 -10.64
C GLY A 32 -13.04 8.10 -11.94
N LYS A 33 -13.21 9.43 -11.85
CA LYS A 33 -13.60 10.28 -12.99
C LYS A 33 -12.66 10.21 -14.18
N ARG A 34 -11.39 9.85 -13.98
CA ARG A 34 -10.43 9.75 -15.07
C ARG A 34 -10.78 8.59 -16.01
N PHE A 35 -11.16 7.44 -15.44
CA PHE A 35 -11.65 6.30 -16.22
C PHE A 35 -12.99 6.63 -16.90
N GLU A 36 -13.91 7.29 -16.19
CA GLU A 36 -15.18 7.73 -16.77
C GLU A 36 -14.99 8.69 -17.94
N GLN A 37 -14.06 9.65 -17.83
CA GLN A 37 -13.74 10.56 -18.92
C GLN A 37 -13.17 9.82 -20.14
N MET A 38 -12.25 8.89 -19.92
CA MET A 38 -11.70 8.03 -20.98
C MET A 38 -12.80 7.21 -21.68
N ARG A 39 -13.75 6.68 -20.91
CA ARG A 39 -14.88 5.88 -21.39
C ARG A 39 -15.89 6.71 -22.18
N ASP A 40 -16.26 7.88 -21.64
CA ASP A 40 -17.38 8.69 -22.13
C ASP A 40 -16.93 9.69 -23.22
N HIS A 41 -15.64 10.05 -23.22
CA HIS A 41 -15.01 11.00 -24.15
C HIS A 41 -13.67 10.48 -24.72
N PRO A 42 -13.63 9.32 -25.40
CA PRO A 42 -12.38 8.70 -25.88
C PRO A 42 -11.62 9.50 -26.96
N LEU A 43 -12.21 10.55 -27.51
CA LEU A 43 -11.59 11.44 -28.49
C LEU A 43 -10.91 12.67 -27.85
N ASP A 44 -11.06 12.86 -26.55
CA ASP A 44 -10.34 13.92 -25.83
C ASP A 44 -8.87 13.52 -25.67
N ASP A 45 -7.98 14.53 -25.67
CA ASP A 45 -6.57 14.30 -25.41
C ASP A 45 -6.38 13.71 -24.00
N CYS A 46 -5.56 12.67 -23.95
CA CYS A 46 -5.31 11.85 -22.78
C CYS A 46 -3.79 11.82 -22.53
N PRO A 47 -3.29 12.50 -21.47
CA PRO A 47 -1.86 12.54 -21.16
C PRO A 47 -1.21 11.16 -21.10
N GLU A 48 -1.90 10.17 -20.54
CA GLU A 48 -1.42 8.80 -20.42
C GLU A 48 -1.22 8.15 -21.80
N ILE A 49 -2.05 8.48 -22.80
CA ILE A 49 -1.83 8.07 -24.19
C ILE A 49 -0.62 8.81 -24.77
N ILE A 50 -0.51 10.11 -24.52
CA ILE A 50 0.57 10.98 -25.03
C ILE A 50 1.94 10.48 -24.56
N GLU A 51 2.05 10.11 -23.29
CA GLU A 51 3.27 9.65 -22.63
C GLU A 51 3.71 8.25 -23.08
N ASN A 52 2.77 7.41 -23.54
CA ASN A 52 3.04 6.01 -23.90
C ASN A 52 2.82 5.77 -25.41
N ARG A 53 2.87 6.81 -26.25
CA ARG A 53 2.55 6.72 -27.69
C ARG A 53 3.41 5.72 -28.44
N GLU A 54 4.70 5.65 -28.11
CA GLU A 54 5.66 4.76 -28.76
C GLU A 54 5.37 3.27 -28.53
N LEU A 55 4.60 2.93 -27.50
CA LEU A 55 4.20 1.55 -27.22
C LEU A 55 3.05 1.09 -28.12
N MET A 56 2.30 2.01 -28.74
CA MET A 56 1.14 1.66 -29.57
C MET A 56 1.49 1.67 -31.05
N TYR A 57 1.36 0.51 -31.71
CA TYR A 57 1.59 0.37 -33.14
C TYR A 57 0.95 -0.90 -33.70
N MET A 58 0.97 -1.05 -35.03
CA MET A 58 0.45 -2.21 -35.74
C MET A 58 1.60 -2.96 -36.41
N GLU A 59 1.76 -4.25 -36.10
CA GLU A 59 2.68 -5.17 -36.78
C GLU A 59 1.89 -6.26 -37.52
N GLY A 60 1.63 -6.04 -38.81
CA GLY A 60 0.87 -7.00 -39.62
C GLY A 60 -0.58 -7.17 -39.13
N ASN A 61 -0.87 -8.29 -38.47
CA ASN A 61 -2.19 -8.58 -37.87
C ASN A 61 -2.18 -8.54 -36.32
N ILE A 62 -1.08 -8.06 -35.76
CA ILE A 62 -0.89 -7.84 -34.33
C ILE A 62 -1.06 -6.35 -34.06
N ALA A 63 -1.90 -6.02 -33.09
CA ALA A 63 -2.07 -4.66 -32.58
C ALA A 63 -1.42 -4.59 -31.20
N HIS A 64 -0.43 -3.72 -31.07
CA HIS A 64 0.22 -3.39 -29.81
C HIS A 64 -0.56 -2.24 -29.19
N CYS A 65 -1.16 -2.51 -28.04
CA CYS A 65 -2.18 -1.67 -27.41
C CYS A 65 -1.82 -1.32 -25.97
N LEU A 66 -2.42 -0.26 -25.46
CA LEU A 66 -2.53 -0.03 -24.02
C LEU A 66 -3.87 -0.58 -23.52
N LEU A 67 -3.89 -1.11 -22.30
CA LEU A 67 -5.13 -1.46 -21.61
C LEU A 67 -5.34 -0.51 -20.43
N PHE A 68 -6.29 0.40 -20.55
CA PHE A 68 -6.69 1.26 -19.44
C PHE A 68 -7.67 0.51 -18.55
N LEU A 69 -7.30 0.25 -17.30
CA LEU A 69 -8.13 -0.50 -16.36
C LEU A 69 -8.89 0.47 -15.44
N ASP A 70 -10.17 0.21 -15.19
CA ASP A 70 -10.88 0.87 -14.10
C ASP A 70 -10.30 0.36 -12.78
N ALA A 71 -9.54 1.21 -12.12
CA ALA A 71 -8.90 0.83 -10.88
C ALA A 71 -9.94 0.53 -9.78
N ASN A 72 -11.09 1.19 -9.79
CA ASN A 72 -12.16 1.01 -8.78
C ASN A 72 -13.19 -0.07 -9.20
N GLY A 73 -13.17 -0.47 -10.46
CA GLY A 73 -14.08 -1.46 -11.05
C GLY A 73 -13.34 -2.67 -11.60
N SER A 74 -13.99 -3.45 -12.45
CA SER A 74 -13.35 -4.58 -13.13
C SER A 74 -13.23 -4.39 -14.64
N ASP A 75 -13.80 -3.31 -15.19
CA ASP A 75 -13.84 -3.04 -16.61
C ASP A 75 -12.55 -2.38 -17.12
N GLY A 76 -12.33 -2.43 -18.43
CA GLY A 76 -11.18 -1.78 -19.06
C GLY A 76 -11.47 -1.26 -20.45
N ILE A 77 -10.54 -0.48 -21.01
CA ILE A 77 -10.60 0.08 -22.35
C ILE A 77 -9.27 -0.22 -23.04
N LEU A 78 -9.32 -1.07 -24.05
CA LEU A 78 -8.18 -1.35 -24.92
C LEU A 78 -8.03 -0.19 -25.91
N VAL A 79 -6.81 0.30 -26.11
CA VAL A 79 -6.53 1.48 -26.93
C VAL A 79 -5.34 1.29 -27.85
N GLU A 80 -5.50 1.78 -29.08
CA GLU A 80 -4.40 1.99 -30.04
C GLU A 80 -4.60 3.39 -30.67
N ALA A 81 -3.59 4.26 -30.51
CA ALA A 81 -3.74 5.68 -30.80
C ALA A 81 -3.32 6.10 -32.22
N GLU A 82 -2.63 5.26 -32.98
CA GLU A 82 -2.01 5.58 -34.27
C GLU A 82 -1.15 6.86 -34.23
N GLY A 83 -0.46 7.09 -33.11
CA GLY A 83 0.38 8.28 -32.88
C GLY A 83 -0.37 9.54 -32.42
N PHE A 84 -1.68 9.48 -32.20
CA PHE A 84 -2.47 10.61 -31.68
C PHE A 84 -2.42 10.71 -30.15
N GLY A 85 -2.95 11.81 -29.60
CA GLY A 85 -3.06 12.02 -28.13
C GLY A 85 -4.33 11.45 -27.50
N TYR A 86 -5.18 10.78 -28.27
CA TYR A 86 -6.48 10.29 -27.83
C TYR A 86 -6.70 8.85 -28.29
N ALA A 87 -7.75 8.20 -27.79
CA ALA A 87 -8.03 6.78 -28.04
C ALA A 87 -8.67 6.56 -29.42
N ARG A 88 -7.86 6.73 -30.48
CA ARG A 88 -8.31 6.73 -31.88
C ARG A 88 -9.00 5.42 -32.28
N LYS A 89 -8.43 4.29 -31.88
CA LYS A 89 -9.11 2.99 -31.86
C LYS A 89 -9.25 2.57 -30.40
N SER A 90 -10.45 2.20 -30.00
CA SER A 90 -10.69 1.71 -28.66
C SER A 90 -11.78 0.66 -28.61
N GLN A 91 -11.69 -0.20 -27.59
CA GLN A 91 -12.71 -1.19 -27.30
C GLN A 91 -12.91 -1.30 -25.79
N PHE A 92 -14.16 -1.16 -25.35
CA PHE A 92 -14.53 -1.43 -23.97
C PHE A 92 -14.52 -2.95 -23.71
N ILE A 93 -13.82 -3.35 -22.66
CA ILE A 93 -13.63 -4.74 -22.24
C ILE A 93 -14.32 -4.90 -20.88
N PRO A 94 -15.53 -5.48 -20.84
CA PRO A 94 -16.19 -5.74 -19.57
C PRO A 94 -15.41 -6.80 -18.78
N ASN A 95 -15.23 -6.57 -17.48
CA ASN A 95 -14.48 -7.45 -16.59
C ASN A 95 -13.03 -7.73 -17.06
N ALA A 96 -12.36 -6.73 -17.64
CA ALA A 96 -10.96 -6.77 -18.05
C ALA A 96 -10.01 -7.24 -16.93
N ARG A 97 -10.28 -6.90 -15.67
CA ARG A 97 -9.47 -7.30 -14.52
C ARG A 97 -9.29 -8.82 -14.43
N ALA A 98 -10.36 -9.59 -14.66
CA ALA A 98 -10.27 -11.05 -14.65
C ALA A 98 -9.41 -11.61 -15.80
N ILE A 99 -9.29 -10.88 -16.91
CA ILE A 99 -8.40 -11.25 -18.03
C ILE A 99 -6.94 -11.02 -17.62
N ILE A 100 -6.66 -9.89 -16.97
CA ILE A 100 -5.32 -9.54 -16.45
C ILE A 100 -4.91 -10.58 -15.39
N GLU A 101 -5.74 -10.76 -14.37
CA GLU A 101 -5.49 -11.72 -13.29
C GLU A 101 -5.25 -13.13 -13.83
N ALA A 102 -6.05 -13.60 -14.79
CA ALA A 102 -5.86 -14.92 -15.41
C ALA A 102 -4.54 -15.06 -16.18
N ASN A 103 -4.02 -13.94 -16.71
CA ASN A 103 -2.72 -13.90 -17.38
C ASN A 103 -1.56 -13.84 -16.36
N ASP A 104 -1.78 -13.21 -15.21
CA ASP A 104 -0.82 -13.10 -14.11
C ASP A 104 -0.66 -14.40 -13.32
N ILE A 105 -1.59 -15.35 -13.43
CA ILE A 105 -1.43 -16.69 -12.85
C ILE A 105 -0.19 -17.37 -13.44
N THR A 106 0.79 -17.64 -12.58
CA THR A 106 2.05 -18.33 -12.85
C THR A 106 1.84 -19.79 -13.27
N ALA A 107 2.89 -20.41 -13.83
CA ALA A 107 2.85 -21.85 -14.12
C ALA A 107 2.71 -22.67 -12.82
N GLY A 108 3.42 -22.26 -11.76
CA GLY A 108 3.31 -22.82 -10.42
C GLY A 108 1.88 -22.79 -9.88
N GLU A 109 1.18 -21.65 -9.96
CA GLU A 109 -0.20 -21.55 -9.48
C GLU A 109 -1.17 -22.47 -10.24
N ARG A 110 -1.03 -22.58 -11.57
CA ARG A 110 -1.85 -23.52 -12.36
C ARG A 110 -1.60 -24.97 -11.97
N GLN A 111 -0.33 -25.32 -11.74
CA GLN A 111 0.05 -26.67 -11.32
C GLN A 111 -0.45 -26.96 -9.90
N LEU A 112 -0.30 -26.00 -8.97
CA LEU A 112 -0.80 -26.12 -7.60
C LEU A 112 -2.32 -26.31 -7.58
N HIS A 113 -3.05 -25.54 -8.38
CA HIS A 113 -4.49 -25.71 -8.56
C HIS A 113 -4.85 -27.10 -9.11
N ALA A 114 -4.10 -27.60 -10.09
CA ALA A 114 -4.30 -28.94 -10.64
C ALA A 114 -4.05 -30.05 -9.60
N GLU A 115 -3.02 -29.92 -8.76
CA GLU A 115 -2.74 -30.86 -7.67
C GLU A 115 -3.85 -30.85 -6.61
N LEU A 116 -4.32 -29.68 -6.20
CA LEU A 116 -5.46 -29.56 -5.29
C LEU A 116 -6.72 -30.22 -5.85
N LYS A 117 -7.00 -30.02 -7.16
CA LYS A 117 -8.11 -30.67 -7.82
C LYS A 117 -7.96 -32.19 -7.85
N GLY A 118 -6.75 -32.68 -8.14
CA GLY A 118 -6.44 -34.11 -8.07
C GLY A 118 -6.62 -34.70 -6.67
N MET A 119 -6.29 -33.97 -5.60
CA MET A 119 -6.57 -34.39 -4.23
C MET A 119 -8.07 -34.53 -3.96
N VAL A 120 -8.87 -33.55 -4.40
CA VAL A 120 -10.33 -33.60 -4.26
C VAL A 120 -10.91 -34.82 -4.96
N ASP A 121 -10.47 -35.10 -6.18
CA ASP A 121 -10.91 -36.27 -6.95
C ASP A 121 -10.55 -37.58 -6.21
N ARG A 122 -9.33 -37.70 -5.67
CA ARG A 122 -8.90 -38.87 -4.86
C ARG A 122 -9.71 -39.03 -3.57
N ILE A 123 -9.98 -37.93 -2.86
CA ILE A 123 -10.81 -37.94 -1.65
C ILE A 123 -12.21 -38.45 -1.98
N ALA A 124 -12.79 -37.95 -3.07
CA ALA A 124 -14.12 -38.38 -3.51
C ALA A 124 -14.16 -39.88 -3.84
N GLU A 125 -13.14 -40.40 -4.53
CA GLU A 125 -13.00 -41.84 -4.82
C GLU A 125 -12.93 -42.68 -3.53
N LEU A 126 -12.06 -42.33 -2.59
CA LEU A 126 -11.92 -43.04 -1.31
C LEU A 126 -13.19 -42.93 -0.44
N ALA A 127 -13.88 -41.79 -0.50
CA ALA A 127 -15.16 -41.62 0.17
C ALA A 127 -16.20 -42.62 -0.35
N HIS A 128 -16.22 -42.88 -1.66
CA HIS A 128 -17.08 -43.89 -2.27
C HIS A 128 -16.73 -45.33 -1.87
N THR A 129 -15.50 -45.60 -1.42
CA THR A 129 -15.11 -46.92 -0.85
C THR A 129 -15.44 -47.06 0.64
N GLY A 130 -16.09 -46.05 1.25
CA GLY A 130 -16.50 -46.06 2.65
C GLY A 130 -15.49 -45.45 3.63
N GLN A 131 -14.37 -44.90 3.12
CA GLN A 131 -13.46 -44.10 3.95
C GLN A 131 -14.15 -42.78 4.31
N LYS A 132 -14.03 -42.37 5.58
CA LYS A 132 -14.70 -41.16 6.11
C LYS A 132 -13.75 -40.17 6.76
N HIS A 133 -12.54 -40.61 7.07
CA HIS A 133 -11.54 -39.82 7.76
C HIS A 133 -10.31 -39.74 6.85
N PHE A 134 -9.84 -38.52 6.67
CA PHE A 134 -8.75 -38.17 5.79
C PHE A 134 -7.81 -37.26 6.56
N ILE A 135 -6.52 -37.61 6.56
CA ILE A 135 -5.47 -36.81 7.18
C ILE A 135 -4.77 -36.08 6.05
N PHE A 136 -4.66 -34.76 6.17
CA PHE A 136 -4.15 -33.93 5.09
C PHE A 136 -2.67 -34.22 4.79
N GLU A 137 -1.85 -34.44 5.82
CA GLU A 137 -0.43 -34.81 5.67
C GLU A 137 -0.24 -36.07 4.81
N ASP A 138 -1.05 -37.11 5.03
CA ASP A 138 -1.01 -38.35 4.23
C ASP A 138 -1.38 -38.13 2.75
N MET A 139 -2.09 -37.03 2.46
CA MET A 139 -2.56 -36.66 1.12
C MET A 139 -1.63 -35.72 0.37
N LEU A 140 -0.75 -35.03 1.09
CA LEU A 140 0.19 -34.04 0.54
C LEU A 140 1.25 -34.69 -0.36
N GLY A 141 1.54 -35.99 -0.19
CA GLY A 141 2.74 -36.61 -0.78
C GLY A 141 4.00 -36.04 -0.13
N ASP A 142 4.95 -36.90 0.24
CA ASP A 142 5.96 -36.53 1.25
C ASP A 142 6.88 -35.34 0.90
N GLU A 143 7.13 -35.02 -0.37
CA GLU A 143 8.02 -33.88 -0.74
C GLU A 143 7.50 -32.98 -1.88
N ASP A 144 6.67 -33.49 -2.80
CA ASP A 144 6.40 -32.81 -4.07
C ASP A 144 5.52 -31.55 -3.93
N LEU A 145 4.48 -31.55 -3.09
CA LEU A 145 3.61 -30.37 -2.97
C LEU A 145 4.29 -29.23 -2.24
N ARG A 146 5.09 -29.52 -1.20
CA ARG A 146 5.84 -28.50 -0.48
C ARG A 146 6.83 -27.80 -1.41
N VAL A 147 7.56 -28.58 -2.22
CA VAL A 147 8.45 -28.05 -3.26
C VAL A 147 7.68 -27.21 -4.26
N LEU A 148 6.51 -27.68 -4.71
CA LEU A 148 5.66 -26.93 -5.64
C LEU A 148 5.19 -25.60 -5.04
N MET A 149 4.78 -25.58 -3.78
CA MET A 149 4.37 -24.35 -3.09
C MET A 149 5.51 -23.34 -3.00
N ILE A 150 6.72 -23.78 -2.62
CA ILE A 150 7.88 -22.90 -2.51
C ILE A 150 8.24 -22.30 -3.87
N ARG A 151 8.28 -23.13 -4.92
CA ARG A 151 8.53 -22.65 -6.29
C ARG A 151 7.45 -21.69 -6.77
N THR A 152 6.19 -21.99 -6.48
CA THR A 152 5.06 -21.13 -6.85
C THR A 152 5.20 -19.76 -6.18
N VAL A 153 5.52 -19.72 -4.88
CA VAL A 153 5.73 -18.46 -4.15
C VAL A 153 6.94 -17.71 -4.71
N ALA A 154 8.04 -18.39 -5.00
CA ALA A 154 9.21 -17.76 -5.62
C ALA A 154 8.89 -17.15 -6.99
N GLU A 155 8.15 -17.86 -7.85
CA GLU A 155 7.67 -17.34 -9.15
C GLU A 155 6.76 -16.12 -8.98
N MET A 156 5.88 -16.11 -7.98
CA MET A 156 5.01 -14.96 -7.70
C MET A 156 5.79 -13.76 -7.17
N LEU A 157 6.79 -14.00 -6.30
CA LEU A 157 7.66 -12.94 -5.77
C LEU A 157 8.52 -12.33 -6.87
N ASP A 158 9.04 -13.14 -7.80
CA ASP A 158 9.86 -12.65 -8.92
C ASP A 158 9.09 -11.72 -9.88
N ARG A 159 7.75 -11.80 -9.89
CA ARG A 159 6.88 -10.91 -10.67
C ARG A 159 6.53 -9.60 -9.97
N ARG A 160 6.89 -9.43 -8.70
CA ARG A 160 6.58 -8.20 -7.96
C ARG A 160 7.55 -7.09 -8.35
N GLU A 161 7.01 -6.00 -8.85
CA GLU A 161 7.82 -4.85 -9.28
C GLU A 161 8.48 -4.11 -8.11
N ASP A 162 7.98 -4.23 -6.88
CA ASP A 162 8.58 -3.59 -5.70
C ASP A 162 9.80 -4.33 -5.13
N LEU A 163 10.11 -5.52 -5.66
CA LEU A 163 11.25 -6.32 -5.23
C LEU A 163 12.45 -6.16 -6.18
N ALA A 164 13.66 -6.16 -5.62
CA ALA A 164 14.92 -6.05 -6.36
C ALA A 164 15.48 -7.42 -6.73
N GLU A 165 15.41 -8.40 -5.82
CA GLU A 165 15.96 -9.74 -6.04
C GLU A 165 15.20 -10.80 -5.24
N VAL A 166 14.99 -11.96 -5.85
CA VAL A 166 14.49 -13.19 -5.19
C VAL A 166 15.50 -14.30 -5.44
N ARG A 167 16.07 -14.86 -4.36
CA ARG A 167 17.01 -15.99 -4.43
C ARG A 167 16.38 -17.24 -3.83
N ASP A 168 16.17 -18.25 -4.67
CA ASP A 168 15.76 -19.59 -4.23
C ASP A 168 16.97 -20.34 -3.65
N HIS A 169 16.81 -20.85 -2.43
CA HIS A 169 17.81 -21.61 -1.68
C HIS A 169 17.27 -22.97 -1.25
N TYR A 170 16.16 -23.43 -1.83
CA TYR A 170 15.50 -24.64 -1.37
C TYR A 170 16.41 -25.87 -1.52
N LEU A 171 16.86 -26.39 -0.37
CA LEU A 171 17.69 -27.59 -0.26
C LEU A 171 16.99 -28.69 0.55
N GLY A 172 15.74 -28.48 1.00
CA GLY A 172 14.99 -29.42 1.84
C GLY A 172 15.54 -29.56 3.27
N ILE A 173 16.39 -28.64 3.72
CA ILE A 173 17.06 -28.71 5.03
C ILE A 173 16.24 -27.94 6.06
N THR A 174 15.83 -28.62 7.14
CA THR A 174 15.04 -27.99 8.21
C THR A 174 15.84 -26.89 8.93
N GLY A 175 15.22 -25.72 9.09
CA GLY A 175 15.81 -24.58 9.80
C GLY A 175 16.66 -23.64 8.93
N GLN A 176 16.85 -23.97 7.63
CA GLN A 176 17.44 -23.06 6.66
C GLN A 176 16.33 -22.29 5.93
N ALA A 177 16.59 -21.03 5.58
CA ALA A 177 15.67 -20.25 4.77
C ALA A 177 15.53 -20.86 3.37
N ASP A 178 14.29 -21.08 2.93
CA ASP A 178 13.99 -21.66 1.61
C ASP A 178 14.25 -20.64 0.48
N PHE A 179 14.14 -19.34 0.75
CA PHE A 179 14.47 -18.25 -0.17
C PHE A 179 14.89 -16.98 0.58
N THR A 180 15.54 -16.05 -0.13
CA THR A 180 15.87 -14.70 0.34
C THR A 180 15.28 -13.68 -0.62
N VAL A 181 14.69 -12.62 -0.10
CA VAL A 181 14.07 -11.54 -0.88
C VAL A 181 14.71 -10.22 -0.50
N THR A 182 15.00 -9.38 -1.49
CA THR A 182 15.48 -8.02 -1.31
C THR A 182 14.47 -7.07 -1.94
N ALA A 183 13.93 -6.13 -1.16
CA ALA A 183 13.05 -5.08 -1.67
C ALA A 183 13.85 -4.04 -2.47
N LYS A 184 13.19 -3.32 -3.38
CA LYS A 184 13.80 -2.14 -4.01
C LYS A 184 14.13 -1.08 -2.95
N PRO A 185 15.15 -0.23 -3.19
CA PRO A 185 15.41 0.91 -2.33
C PRO A 185 14.14 1.75 -2.18
N ALA A 186 13.81 2.12 -0.96
CA ALA A 186 12.72 3.03 -0.66
C ALA A 186 13.32 4.33 -0.13
N GLN A 187 12.77 5.46 -0.57
CA GLN A 187 13.13 6.78 -0.05
C GLN A 187 12.34 7.05 1.23
N GLU A 188 13.00 7.67 2.21
CA GLU A 188 12.32 8.18 3.40
C GLU A 188 11.78 9.59 3.15
N MET A 189 10.57 9.82 3.63
CA MET A 189 9.92 11.12 3.66
C MET A 189 9.33 11.36 5.04
N LYS A 190 9.56 12.55 5.60
CA LYS A 190 8.96 12.98 6.86
C LYS A 190 7.94 14.08 6.61
N LEU A 191 6.78 13.94 7.22
CA LEU A 191 5.75 14.97 7.28
C LEU A 191 5.67 15.50 8.71
N TYR A 192 6.03 16.77 8.90
CA TYR A 192 6.03 17.42 10.20
C TYR A 192 4.72 18.19 10.42
N CYS A 193 4.14 18.08 11.62
CA CYS A 193 3.02 18.90 12.04
C CYS A 193 3.24 19.53 13.43
N PRO A 194 2.71 20.74 13.67
CA PRO A 194 2.69 21.31 15.02
C PRO A 194 1.86 20.45 15.98
N LEU A 195 2.33 20.35 17.23
CA LEU A 195 1.63 19.69 18.33
C LEU A 195 0.92 20.70 19.23
N GLU A 196 -0.19 20.29 19.83
CA GLU A 196 -0.77 20.93 20.99
C GLU A 196 -0.59 20.03 22.21
N ILE A 197 0.07 20.56 23.25
CA ILE A 197 0.43 19.79 24.44
C ILE A 197 -0.22 20.47 25.64
N GLN A 198 -0.98 19.70 26.41
CA GLN A 198 -1.71 20.20 27.56
C GLN A 198 -1.37 19.35 28.79
N ALA A 199 -1.21 19.97 29.96
CA ALA A 199 -0.94 19.29 31.21
C ALA A 199 -2.02 19.54 32.26
N GLU A 200 -2.18 18.59 33.17
CA GLU A 200 -2.97 18.79 34.37
C GLU A 200 -2.33 19.90 35.23
N PRO A 201 -3.13 20.85 35.76
CA PRO A 201 -2.61 21.93 36.58
C PRO A 201 -2.00 21.38 37.88
N GLN A 202 -0.84 21.91 38.25
CA GLN A 202 -0.15 21.54 39.49
C GLN A 202 -0.81 22.26 40.68
N ILE A 203 -1.90 21.70 41.22
CA ILE A 203 -2.66 22.32 42.32
C ILE A 203 -1.94 22.08 43.66
N TYR A 204 -1.52 23.17 44.32
CA TYR A 204 -1.00 23.12 45.69
C TYR A 204 -2.14 23.36 46.69
N GLU A 205 -2.18 22.60 47.81
CA GLU A 205 -3.22 22.66 48.86
C GLU A 205 -3.49 24.06 49.48
N THR A 206 -2.68 25.07 49.15
CA THR A 206 -2.80 26.44 49.65
C THR A 206 -3.44 27.42 48.67
N ASP A 207 -3.78 27.00 47.45
CA ASP A 207 -4.41 27.85 46.44
C ASP A 207 -5.93 27.86 46.58
N TRP A 208 -6.46 28.93 47.16
CA TRP A 208 -7.91 29.12 47.36
C TRP A 208 -8.66 29.48 46.07
N ASP A 209 -7.93 29.76 44.98
CA ASP A 209 -8.44 30.13 43.65
C ASP A 209 -7.99 29.08 42.60
N ALA A 210 -7.73 27.84 43.04
CA ALA A 210 -7.25 26.75 42.19
C ALA A 210 -8.17 26.54 40.97
N PRO A 211 -7.62 26.34 39.76
CA PRO A 211 -8.39 25.97 38.58
C PRO A 211 -9.23 24.72 38.86
N TYR A 212 -10.39 24.59 38.19
CA TYR A 212 -11.16 23.35 38.30
C TYR A 212 -10.35 22.20 37.69
N GLU A 213 -10.59 20.95 38.11
CA GLU A 213 -9.88 19.75 37.61
C GLU A 213 -9.91 19.61 36.07
N ASP A 214 -10.81 20.32 35.38
CA ASP A 214 -10.96 20.33 33.91
C ASP A 214 -10.15 21.44 33.18
N ASP A 215 -9.42 22.32 33.89
CA ASP A 215 -8.65 23.41 33.28
C ASP A 215 -7.21 22.96 32.98
N LEU A 216 -6.99 22.36 31.80
CA LEU A 216 -5.65 21.96 31.35
C LEU A 216 -4.79 23.18 30.96
N GLU A 217 -3.50 23.14 31.32
CA GLU A 217 -2.53 24.19 30.96
C GLU A 217 -1.80 23.85 29.66
N VAL A 218 -1.83 24.77 28.69
CA VAL A 218 -1.09 24.61 27.44
C VAL A 218 0.41 24.76 27.68
N ILE A 219 1.18 23.74 27.32
CA ILE A 219 2.64 23.74 27.36
C ILE A 219 3.17 24.19 26.00
N PRO A 220 4.00 25.24 25.92
CA PRO A 220 4.69 25.59 24.69
C PRO A 220 5.57 24.42 24.21
N SER A 221 5.51 24.08 22.93
CA SER A 221 6.24 22.92 22.36
C SER A 221 7.76 22.97 22.62
N SER A 222 8.35 24.16 22.72
CA SER A 222 9.76 24.36 23.09
C SER A 222 10.10 23.96 24.54
N CYS A 223 9.12 23.97 25.44
CA CYS A 223 9.27 23.50 26.82
C CYS A 223 9.13 21.97 26.94
N ALA A 224 8.41 21.34 26.00
CA ALA A 224 8.10 19.91 26.02
C ALA A 224 9.16 19.03 25.33
N CYS A 225 10.26 19.60 24.84
CA CYS A 225 11.32 18.84 24.15
C CYS A 225 11.89 17.68 24.98
N GLY A 226 11.88 17.78 26.31
CA GLY A 226 12.32 16.72 27.20
C GLY A 226 11.34 15.56 27.39
N CYS A 227 10.17 15.60 26.74
CA CYS A 227 9.14 14.57 26.81
C CYS A 227 9.09 13.67 25.56
N GLU A 228 10.05 13.83 24.65
CA GLU A 228 10.11 13.10 23.38
C GLU A 228 10.06 11.58 23.57
N ASP A 229 10.89 11.06 24.49
CA ASP A 229 10.98 9.63 24.77
C ASP A 229 9.66 9.08 25.35
N GLU A 230 9.07 9.72 26.37
CA GLU A 230 7.83 9.24 26.98
C GLU A 230 6.63 9.29 26.02
N ILE A 231 6.59 10.28 25.13
CA ILE A 231 5.53 10.38 24.12
C ILE A 231 5.71 9.29 23.06
N ASN A 232 6.94 9.05 22.57
CA ASN A 232 7.21 7.99 21.60
C ASN A 232 6.96 6.59 22.19
N GLU A 233 7.34 6.35 23.45
CA GLU A 233 7.01 5.10 24.16
C GLU A 233 5.49 4.91 24.28
N ALA A 234 4.74 5.99 24.55
CA ALA A 234 3.28 5.93 24.58
C ALA A 234 2.71 5.57 23.21
N ILE A 235 3.17 6.23 22.13
CA ILE A 235 2.74 5.95 20.76
C ILE A 235 2.98 4.48 20.41
N GLU A 236 4.19 3.96 20.64
CA GLU A 236 4.53 2.55 20.35
C GLU A 236 3.66 1.58 21.15
N LYS A 237 3.43 1.85 22.44
CA LYS A 237 2.58 1.03 23.30
C LYS A 237 1.13 0.96 22.82
N TYR A 238 0.67 2.01 22.14
CA TYR A 238 -0.69 2.12 21.65
C TYR A 238 -0.85 1.68 20.19
N SER A 239 0.24 1.33 19.51
CA SER A 239 0.17 0.74 18.17
C SER A 239 -0.47 -0.64 18.20
N GLU A 240 -1.28 -0.92 17.17
CA GLU A 240 -1.96 -2.21 17.02
C GLU A 240 -1.05 -3.24 16.32
N PRO A 241 -1.20 -4.55 16.58
CA PRO A 241 -0.36 -5.58 15.96
C PRO A 241 -0.37 -5.59 14.42
N GLU A 242 -1.47 -5.13 13.81
CA GLU A 242 -1.63 -5.01 12.36
C GLU A 242 -0.79 -3.87 11.76
N GLU A 243 -0.53 -2.80 12.52
CA GLU A 243 0.25 -1.64 12.10
C GLU A 243 1.76 -1.95 12.02
N LYS A 244 2.21 -3.08 12.58
CA LYS A 244 3.64 -3.43 12.74
C LYS A 244 4.50 -3.25 11.48
N HIS A 245 3.93 -3.49 10.29
CA HIS A 245 4.68 -3.50 9.04
C HIS A 245 4.39 -2.30 8.12
N ARG A 246 3.19 -1.72 8.20
CA ARG A 246 2.75 -0.62 7.32
C ARG A 246 2.41 0.66 8.09
N GLY A 247 2.44 0.64 9.41
CA GLY A 247 1.94 1.71 10.25
C GLY A 247 0.48 2.02 9.92
N LEU A 248 0.15 3.31 9.88
CA LEU A 248 -1.19 3.80 9.59
C LEU A 248 -1.66 3.50 8.15
N MET A 249 -0.76 3.08 7.24
CA MET A 249 -1.15 2.68 5.89
C MET A 249 -2.02 1.41 5.85
N VAL A 250 -2.16 0.68 6.96
CA VAL A 250 -3.22 -0.35 7.10
C VAL A 250 -4.62 0.24 6.92
N TYR A 251 -4.82 1.50 7.34
CA TYR A 251 -6.10 2.19 7.28
C TYR A 251 -6.27 3.04 6.01
N TYR A 252 -5.30 3.01 5.10
CA TYR A 252 -5.41 3.68 3.81
C TYR A 252 -6.20 2.79 2.84
N ASP A 253 -7.51 3.03 2.73
CA ASP A 253 -8.43 2.25 1.90
C ASP A 253 -8.69 2.86 0.52
N ALA A 254 -8.17 4.07 0.28
CA ALA A 254 -8.28 4.69 -1.02
C ALA A 254 -7.50 3.87 -2.06
N ASN A 255 -8.23 3.48 -3.09
CA ASN A 255 -7.65 2.85 -4.26
C ASN A 255 -7.11 3.97 -5.14
N SER A 256 -5.85 4.34 -4.91
CA SER A 256 -5.10 5.39 -5.62
C SER A 256 -3.62 5.00 -5.70
N PRO A 257 -2.83 5.66 -6.56
CA PRO A 257 -1.40 5.39 -6.67
C PRO A 257 -0.64 5.56 -5.35
N VAL A 258 -1.17 6.36 -4.41
CA VAL A 258 -0.57 6.57 -3.08
C VAL A 258 -0.46 5.24 -2.31
N ASN A 259 -1.49 4.38 -2.38
CA ASN A 259 -1.46 3.09 -1.68
C ASN A 259 -0.42 2.12 -2.26
N GLU A 260 -0.10 2.29 -3.54
CA GLU A 260 0.92 1.49 -4.25
C GLU A 260 2.34 2.01 -3.97
N LYS A 261 2.50 3.35 -3.86
CA LYS A 261 3.81 4.01 -3.69
C LYS A 261 4.26 4.14 -2.23
N VAL A 262 3.33 4.30 -1.29
CA VAL A 262 3.64 4.48 0.14
C VAL A 262 3.59 3.12 0.85
N VAL A 263 4.78 2.60 1.18
CA VAL A 263 4.95 1.29 1.80
C VAL A 263 4.46 1.29 3.25
N SER A 264 4.85 2.31 4.00
CA SER A 264 4.58 2.45 5.43
C SER A 264 4.52 3.91 5.85
N ALA A 265 3.75 4.22 6.91
CA ALA A 265 3.70 5.54 7.53
C ALA A 265 3.55 5.40 9.06
N PHE A 266 4.58 5.80 9.81
CA PHE A 266 4.65 5.66 11.27
C PHE A 266 4.64 7.02 11.96
N PRO A 267 3.67 7.30 12.85
CA PRO A 267 3.63 8.54 13.61
C PRO A 267 4.61 8.47 14.79
N SER A 268 5.19 9.61 15.14
CA SER A 268 6.13 9.81 16.24
C SER A 268 6.23 11.30 16.58
N VAL A 269 7.02 11.67 17.57
CA VAL A 269 7.42 13.06 17.83
C VAL A 269 8.94 13.21 17.79
N GLU A 270 9.42 14.37 17.36
CA GLU A 270 10.86 14.69 17.29
C GLU A 270 11.11 16.16 17.67
N VAL A 271 12.30 16.48 18.18
CA VAL A 271 12.70 17.87 18.43
C VAL A 271 13.32 18.48 17.17
N ARG A 272 12.65 19.49 16.60
CA ARG A 272 13.09 20.22 15.40
C ARG A 272 13.14 21.71 15.67
N ASN A 273 14.29 22.35 15.42
CA ASN A 273 14.51 23.78 15.67
C ASN A 273 14.20 24.25 17.11
N GLY A 274 14.33 23.35 18.10
CA GLY A 274 14.06 23.66 19.50
C GLY A 274 12.58 23.61 19.88
N GLU A 275 11.74 23.01 19.05
CA GLU A 275 10.34 22.72 19.33
C GLU A 275 10.07 21.22 19.16
N LEU A 276 9.23 20.67 20.03
CA LEU A 276 8.70 19.32 19.84
C LEU A 276 7.60 19.34 18.77
N VAL A 277 7.76 18.53 17.72
CA VAL A 277 6.82 18.45 16.59
C VAL A 277 6.37 17.02 16.36
N GLY A 278 5.18 16.84 15.79
CA GLY A 278 4.71 15.55 15.34
C GLY A 278 5.34 15.20 13.99
N VAL A 279 5.69 13.94 13.80
CA VAL A 279 6.35 13.44 12.59
C VAL A 279 5.63 12.19 12.10
N LEU A 280 5.26 12.17 10.82
CA LEU A 280 4.87 10.94 10.12
C LEU A 280 6.02 10.51 9.21
N THR A 281 6.73 9.47 9.63
CA THR A 281 7.88 8.90 8.89
C THR A 281 7.37 7.86 7.89
N CYS A 282 7.57 8.16 6.60
CA CYS A 282 7.03 7.41 5.48
C CYS A 282 8.15 6.76 4.66
N ARG A 283 7.90 5.56 4.13
CA ARG A 283 8.79 4.90 3.16
C ARG A 283 8.09 4.81 1.81
N LEU A 284 8.73 5.30 0.76
CA LEU A 284 8.19 5.34 -0.60
C LEU A 284 9.03 4.53 -1.57
N THR A 285 8.39 3.74 -2.42
CA THR A 285 9.06 3.07 -3.55
C THR A 285 9.32 4.03 -4.71
N GLU A 286 8.47 5.06 -4.85
CA GLU A 286 8.54 6.08 -5.88
C GLU A 286 8.10 7.45 -5.34
N PRO A 287 8.60 8.57 -5.89
CA PRO A 287 8.13 9.90 -5.52
C PRO A 287 6.64 10.10 -5.80
N LEU A 288 5.95 10.78 -4.89
CA LEU A 288 4.57 11.23 -5.12
C LEU A 288 4.57 12.48 -6.01
N THR A 289 3.63 12.52 -6.95
CA THR A 289 3.26 13.74 -7.68
C THR A 289 2.58 14.75 -6.76
N ASP A 290 2.50 16.02 -7.17
CA ASP A 290 1.85 17.06 -6.36
C ASP A 290 0.41 16.72 -5.94
N SER A 291 -0.36 16.08 -6.83
CA SER A 291 -1.73 15.64 -6.53
C SER A 291 -1.78 14.48 -5.54
N GLU A 292 -0.88 13.51 -5.69
CA GLU A 292 -0.77 12.35 -4.79
C GLU A 292 -0.27 12.80 -3.40
N MET A 293 0.70 13.72 -3.36
CA MET A 293 1.19 14.31 -2.12
C MET A 293 0.08 15.03 -1.36
N LYS A 294 -0.72 15.83 -2.07
CA LYS A 294 -1.85 16.53 -1.46
C LYS A 294 -2.90 15.56 -0.93
N GLU A 295 -3.26 14.53 -1.70
CA GLU A 295 -4.17 13.48 -1.26
C GLU A 295 -3.65 12.79 0.01
N PHE A 296 -2.37 12.49 0.06
CA PHE A 296 -1.74 11.86 1.22
C PHE A 296 -1.68 12.79 2.44
N GLN A 297 -1.40 14.08 2.25
CA GLN A 297 -1.44 15.10 3.32
C GLN A 297 -2.85 15.33 3.85
N ASP A 298 -3.86 15.38 2.98
CA ASP A 298 -5.27 15.50 3.38
C ASP A 298 -5.69 14.27 4.21
N TRP A 299 -5.24 13.07 3.81
CA TRP A 299 -5.44 11.84 4.60
C TRP A 299 -4.73 11.89 5.96
N TRP A 300 -3.44 12.28 6.00
CA TRP A 300 -2.69 12.41 7.25
C TRP A 300 -3.34 13.43 8.19
N SER A 301 -3.76 14.59 7.66
CA SER A 301 -4.49 15.57 8.46
C SER A 301 -5.79 15.02 9.04
N GLY A 302 -6.50 14.15 8.30
CA GLY A 302 -7.66 13.44 8.82
C GLY A 302 -7.30 12.48 9.96
N GLN A 303 -6.24 11.68 9.78
CA GLN A 303 -5.73 10.77 10.81
C GLN A 303 -5.18 11.49 12.04
N ALA A 304 -4.64 12.69 11.90
CA ALA A 304 -4.12 13.50 13.01
C ALA A 304 -5.23 14.24 13.78
N SER A 305 -6.35 14.56 13.12
CA SER A 305 -7.50 15.23 13.73
C SER A 305 -8.51 14.27 14.37
N ASP A 306 -8.58 13.05 13.86
CA ASP A 306 -9.49 11.98 14.28
C ASP A 306 -8.63 10.72 14.50
N GLY A 307 -9.17 9.51 14.37
CA GLY A 307 -8.43 8.26 14.20
C GLY A 307 -7.24 8.11 15.16
N PHE A 308 -6.02 8.22 14.62
CA PHE A 308 -4.79 8.12 15.41
C PHE A 308 -4.67 9.27 16.41
N GLY A 309 -4.86 10.51 15.97
CA GLY A 309 -4.71 11.70 16.79
C GLY A 309 -5.69 11.74 17.97
N GLU A 310 -6.97 11.45 17.72
CA GLU A 310 -7.97 11.33 18.78
C GLU A 310 -7.58 10.23 19.78
N SER A 311 -7.09 9.11 19.27
CA SER A 311 -6.66 7.98 20.12
C SER A 311 -5.48 8.32 21.03
N ILE A 312 -4.57 9.20 20.62
CA ILE A 312 -3.44 9.66 21.44
C ILE A 312 -3.87 10.79 22.39
N GLU A 313 -4.65 11.75 21.91
CA GLU A 313 -5.09 12.91 22.69
C GLU A 313 -5.90 12.49 23.93
N GLN A 314 -6.69 11.42 23.83
CA GLN A 314 -7.49 10.90 24.95
C GLN A 314 -6.67 10.13 26.00
N LYS A 315 -5.35 9.95 25.82
CA LYS A 315 -4.52 9.10 26.66
C LYS A 315 -3.58 9.92 27.52
N GLU A 316 -3.62 9.62 28.82
CA GLU A 316 -2.69 10.19 29.80
C GLU A 316 -1.27 9.69 29.56
N ILE A 317 -0.35 10.61 29.27
CA ILE A 317 1.09 10.34 29.19
C ILE A 317 1.73 10.90 30.44
N LYS A 318 2.37 10.05 31.24
CA LYS A 318 3.07 10.48 32.46
C LYS A 318 4.50 10.86 32.10
N THR A 319 4.88 12.08 32.42
CA THR A 319 6.20 12.66 32.17
C THR A 319 6.83 13.09 33.49
N GLU A 320 8.16 13.06 33.57
CA GLU A 320 8.86 13.53 34.78
C GLU A 320 8.74 15.05 34.96
N ALA A 321 8.67 15.80 33.86
CA ALA A 321 8.73 17.26 33.87
C ALA A 321 7.38 17.93 34.17
N PHE A 322 6.27 17.39 33.65
CA PHE A 322 4.96 18.04 33.69
C PHE A 322 3.88 17.21 34.39
N GLY A 323 4.20 16.00 34.85
CA GLY A 323 3.20 15.08 35.38
C GLY A 323 2.39 14.47 34.24
N THR A 324 1.07 14.58 34.28
CA THR A 324 0.19 14.07 33.23
C THR A 324 0.08 15.07 32.09
N ILE A 325 0.38 14.64 30.86
CA ILE A 325 0.15 15.42 29.65
C ILE A 325 -0.77 14.70 28.68
N TYR A 326 -1.39 15.48 27.81
CA TYR A 326 -2.18 15.06 26.65
C TYR A 326 -1.58 15.73 25.41
N VAL A 327 -1.45 14.98 24.32
CA VAL A 327 -0.78 15.44 23.09
C VAL A 327 -1.74 15.31 21.93
N SER A 328 -2.00 16.42 21.23
CA SER A 328 -2.75 16.44 19.98
C SER A 328 -1.83 16.73 18.81
N PHE A 329 -1.96 15.94 17.74
CA PHE A 329 -1.19 16.09 16.50
C PHE A 329 -1.82 17.10 15.54
N TRP A 330 -2.96 17.67 15.90
CA TRP A 330 -3.75 18.54 15.05
C TRP A 330 -4.29 19.73 15.83
N ASN A 331 -4.46 20.86 15.13
CA ASN A 331 -5.08 22.05 15.69
C ASN A 331 -5.98 22.70 14.61
N PRO A 332 -7.20 23.16 14.96
CA PRO A 332 -8.14 23.78 14.00
C PRO A 332 -7.69 25.16 13.47
N SER A 333 -6.58 25.72 13.96
CA SER A 333 -6.05 27.02 13.55
C SER A 333 -5.59 27.01 12.08
N ASP A 334 -5.83 28.12 11.38
CA ASP A 334 -5.34 28.36 10.02
C ASP A 334 -3.79 28.32 9.90
N SER A 335 -3.09 28.39 11.04
CA SER A 335 -1.63 28.29 11.12
C SER A 335 -1.10 26.85 11.16
N TRP A 336 -1.96 25.85 11.36
CA TRP A 336 -1.52 24.45 11.36
C TRP A 336 -1.32 24.00 9.92
N GLN A 337 -0.10 23.61 9.59
CA GLN A 337 0.30 23.18 8.25
C GLN A 337 1.27 22.02 8.35
N ILE A 338 1.17 21.10 7.40
CA ILE A 338 2.09 19.98 7.28
C ILE A 338 3.29 20.43 6.43
N GLU A 339 4.48 20.30 6.98
CA GLU A 339 5.73 20.49 6.22
C GLU A 339 6.26 19.14 5.75
N THR A 340 6.85 19.09 4.56
CA THR A 340 7.41 17.86 3.99
C THR A 340 8.91 17.97 3.83
N GLU A 341 9.63 16.94 4.26
CA GLU A 341 11.07 16.80 4.07
C GLU A 341 11.37 15.44 3.46
N MET A 342 12.22 15.42 2.44
CA MET A 342 12.71 14.20 1.82
C MET A 342 14.13 13.97 2.30
N THR A 343 14.43 12.76 2.78
CA THR A 343 15.78 12.38 3.14
C THR A 343 16.51 11.90 1.89
N ASP A 344 17.71 12.44 1.62
CA ASP A 344 18.55 11.94 0.53
C ASP A 344 19.14 10.59 0.93
N THR A 345 19.09 9.60 0.04
CA THR A 345 19.49 8.21 0.30
C THR A 345 20.98 8.00 0.63
N ALA A 346 21.78 9.06 0.64
CA ALA A 346 23.21 9.00 0.93
C ALA A 346 23.53 8.80 2.42
N ASP A 347 22.61 9.14 3.34
CA ASP A 347 22.90 9.14 4.78
C ASP A 347 22.61 7.78 5.46
N ILE A 348 21.92 6.85 4.78
CA ILE A 348 21.55 5.53 5.34
C ILE A 348 22.72 4.53 5.28
N GLU A 349 23.66 4.67 4.34
CA GLU A 349 24.81 3.77 4.21
C GLU A 349 25.84 3.92 5.36
N GLU A 350 25.86 5.05 6.07
CA GLU A 350 26.81 5.25 7.18
C GLU A 350 26.34 4.60 8.50
N GLU A 351 25.05 4.55 8.81
CA GLU A 351 24.55 3.97 10.06
C GLU A 351 24.54 2.42 10.06
N GLU A 352 24.18 1.77 8.95
CA GLU A 352 24.25 0.29 8.87
C GLU A 352 25.69 -0.24 8.92
N SER A 353 26.69 0.59 8.60
CA SER A 353 28.11 0.20 8.66
C SER A 353 28.69 0.18 10.08
N LEU A 354 28.03 0.85 11.05
CA LEU A 354 28.52 1.00 12.41
C LEU A 354 28.08 -0.13 13.36
N ASP A 355 26.99 -0.86 13.05
CA ASP A 355 26.47 -1.93 13.92
C ASP A 355 27.13 -3.31 13.69
N MET A 356 27.91 -3.47 12.61
CA MET A 356 28.57 -4.76 12.27
C MET A 356 30.03 -4.87 12.76
N GLY A 357 30.54 -3.88 13.50
CA GLY A 357 31.93 -3.79 13.94
C GLY A 357 32.30 -4.47 15.28
N GLY A 358 31.43 -5.34 15.81
CA GLY A 358 31.40 -5.62 17.25
C GLY A 358 31.81 -7.00 17.75
N ILE A 359 32.38 -7.94 16.98
CA ILE A 359 32.90 -9.21 17.55
C ILE A 359 34.23 -9.65 16.91
N SER A 360 35.34 -9.33 17.59
CA SER A 360 36.61 -10.07 17.49
C SER A 360 37.39 -9.96 18.79
N MET A 361 37.26 -10.96 19.67
CA MET A 361 38.28 -11.99 19.95
C MET A 361 37.79 -12.97 21.01
#